data_AF-A0A7Y2H236-F1
#
_entry.id   AF-A0A7Y2H236-F1
#
_cell.length_a   1.000
_cell.length_b   1.000
_cell.length_c   1.000
_cell.angle_alpha   90.00
_cell.angle_beta   90.00
_cell.angle_gamma   90.00
#
_symmetry.space_group_name_H-M   'P 1'
#
loop_
_entity.id
_entity.type
_entity.pdbx_description
1 polymer ?
#
loop_
_entity_poly.entity_id
_entity_poly.type
_entity_poly.pdbx_seq_one_letter_code
_entity_poly.pdbx_strand_id
1 'polypeptide(L)'
;MPSPKVPRKSGGFTLVELMIVIMIIGLLAAIAVPNYLRMVRNAKVGRTIAELKNISSGFFAYQMTFGTWPPDSHATLPPGMNEFVKPSIWADGAPVGGNYNWEGPDTYPYAGIAIFPPGAFPVSEQTMMDNILDNGDLGTGKFRLGTSGRPTYIIEE
;
A
#
# COMPACT_ATOMS: atom_id res chain seq x y z
N MET A 1 -9.94 76.30 11.03
CA MET A 1 -8.94 75.59 11.86
C MET A 1 -8.98 74.11 11.47
N PRO A 2 -7.87 73.48 11.10
CA PRO A 2 -7.85 72.05 10.80
C PRO A 2 -7.84 71.22 12.10
N SER A 3 -8.72 70.22 12.19
CA SER A 3 -8.76 69.29 13.33
C SER A 3 -7.52 68.39 13.36
N PRO A 4 -6.92 68.14 14.54
CA PRO A 4 -5.77 67.25 14.66
C PRO A 4 -6.19 65.80 14.37
N LYS A 5 -5.57 65.18 13.36
CA LYS A 5 -5.76 63.75 13.07
C LYS A 5 -4.92 62.95 14.08
N VAL A 6 -5.58 62.14 14.90
CA VAL A 6 -4.90 61.20 15.82
C VAL A 6 -4.12 60.18 14.98
N PRO A 7 -2.80 60.01 15.18
CA PRO A 7 -2.03 59.01 14.45
C PRO A 7 -2.52 57.61 14.85
N ARG A 8 -2.94 56.81 13.86
CA ARG A 8 -3.22 55.39 14.08
C ARG A 8 -1.90 54.69 14.39
N LYS A 9 -1.80 54.00 15.53
CA LYS A 9 -0.69 53.08 15.80
C LYS A 9 -0.78 51.94 14.79
N SER A 10 0.03 51.99 13.73
CA SER A 10 0.28 50.85 12.86
C SER A 10 1.13 49.84 13.65
N GLY A 11 0.47 48.82 14.21
CA GLY A 11 1.15 47.68 14.83
C GLY A 11 1.71 46.77 13.74
N GLY A 12 3.03 46.70 13.63
CA GLY A 12 3.73 45.73 12.80
C GLY A 12 4.07 44.48 13.61
N PHE A 13 4.14 43.33 12.94
CA PHE A 13 4.62 42.08 13.54
C PHE A 13 6.12 42.19 13.84
N THR A 14 6.58 41.70 14.99
CA THR A 14 8.00 41.70 15.31
C THR A 14 8.71 40.48 14.70
N LEU A 15 10.00 40.63 14.39
CA LEU A 15 10.82 39.49 13.94
C LEU A 15 10.90 38.40 15.02
N VAL A 16 10.92 38.80 16.30
CA VAL A 16 10.97 37.87 17.43
C VAL A 16 9.68 37.06 17.54
N GLU A 17 8.51 37.67 17.36
CA GLU A 17 7.23 36.94 17.32
C GLU A 17 7.22 35.90 16.20
N LEU A 18 7.73 36.26 15.02
CA LEU A 18 7.82 35.31 13.91
C LEU A 18 8.81 34.19 14.20
N MET A 19 9.95 34.48 14.81
CA MET A 19 10.96 33.49 15.18
C MET A 19 10.44 32.45 16.18
N ILE A 20 9.68 32.88 17.20
CA ILE A 20 9.09 31.96 18.18
C ILE A 20 8.05 31.07 17.51
N VAL A 21 7.22 31.61 16.61
CA VAL A 21 6.20 30.85 15.88
C VAL A 21 6.84 29.75 15.03
N ILE A 22 7.86 30.09 14.22
CA ILE A 22 8.53 29.07 13.39
C ILE A 22 9.27 28.03 14.24
N MET A 23 9.79 28.41 15.41
CA MET A 23 10.44 27.48 16.34
C MET A 23 9.43 26.47 16.90
N ILE A 24 8.26 26.93 17.33
CA ILE A 24 7.20 26.05 17.85
C ILE A 24 6.67 25.13 16.73
N ILE A 25 6.42 25.67 15.53
CA ILE A 25 6.00 24.87 14.38
C ILE A 25 7.06 23.82 14.03
N GLY A 26 8.34 24.20 14.03
CA GLY A 26 9.46 23.30 13.77
C GLY A 26 9.54 22.15 14.77
N LEU A 27 9.35 22.43 16.07
CA LEU A 27 9.32 21.41 17.12
C LEU A 27 8.15 20.43 16.93
N LEU A 28 6.94 20.94 16.67
CA LEU A 28 5.77 20.11 16.42
C LEU A 28 5.95 19.24 15.17
N ALA A 29 6.47 19.81 14.09
CA ALA A 29 6.73 19.10 12.84
C ALA A 29 7.75 17.96 13.02
N ALA A 30 8.82 18.18 13.80
CA ALA A 30 9.84 17.17 14.05
C ALA A 30 9.29 15.88 14.69
N ILE A 31 8.28 15.98 15.55
CA ILE A 31 7.62 14.83 16.20
C ILE A 31 6.48 14.28 15.32
N ALA A 32 5.70 15.16 14.69
CA ALA A 32 4.51 14.78 13.95
C ALA A 32 4.83 14.07 12.62
N VAL A 33 5.82 14.56 11.87
CA VAL A 33 6.17 14.02 10.53
C VAL A 33 6.57 12.54 10.56
N PRO A 34 7.53 12.07 11.39
CA PRO A 34 7.91 10.65 11.37
C PRO A 34 6.74 9.73 11.81
N ASN A 35 5.92 10.18 12.75
CA ASN A 35 4.73 9.46 13.18
C ASN A 35 3.67 9.36 12.07
N TYR A 36 3.43 10.45 11.36
CA TYR A 36 2.54 10.49 10.21
C TYR A 36 3.02 9.55 9.10
N LEU A 37 4.31 9.56 8.76
CA LEU A 37 4.87 8.66 7.75
C LEU A 37 4.71 7.18 8.13
N ARG A 38 4.93 6.83 9.41
CA ARG A 38 4.68 5.47 9.92
C ARG A 38 3.20 5.09 9.79
N MET A 39 2.28 6.01 10.12
CA MET A 39 0.84 5.77 10.00
C MET A 39 0.43 5.50 8.54
N VAL A 40 0.91 6.33 7.60
CA VAL A 40 0.63 6.16 6.17
C VAL A 40 1.16 4.82 5.65
N ARG A 41 2.38 4.43 6.04
CA ARG A 41 2.94 3.11 5.69
C ARG A 41 2.09 1.96 6.22
N ASN A 42 1.70 2.01 7.49
CA ASN A 42 0.86 0.96 8.09
C ASN A 42 -0.51 0.89 7.41
N ALA A 43 -1.08 2.04 7.02
CA ALA A 43 -2.33 2.10 6.27
C ALA A 43 -2.20 1.47 4.87
N LYS A 44 -1.09 1.72 4.17
CA LYS A 44 -0.79 1.08 2.88
C LYS A 44 -0.69 -0.44 3.03
N VAL A 45 0.08 -0.93 4.01
CA VAL A 45 0.20 -2.36 4.33
C VAL A 45 -1.16 -3.00 4.57
N GLY A 46 -1.97 -2.41 5.46
CA GLY A 46 -3.30 -2.93 5.78
C GLY A 46 -4.24 -2.94 4.57
N ARG A 47 -4.17 -1.90 3.73
CA ARG A 47 -4.96 -1.82 2.49
C ARG A 47 -4.53 -2.86 1.47
N THR A 48 -3.23 -3.06 1.26
CA THR A 48 -2.72 -4.11 0.37
C THR A 48 -3.20 -5.49 0.80
N ILE A 49 -3.17 -5.80 2.09
CA ILE A 49 -3.68 -7.09 2.62
C ILE A 49 -5.17 -7.23 2.34
N ALA A 50 -5.96 -6.18 2.56
CA ALA A 50 -7.39 -6.20 2.29
C ALA A 50 -7.70 -6.40 0.79
N GLU A 51 -6.95 -5.72 -0.09
CA GLU A 51 -7.06 -5.88 -1.54
C GLU A 51 -6.63 -7.29 -1.99
N LEU A 52 -5.53 -7.83 -1.47
CA LEU A 52 -5.10 -9.21 -1.75
C LEU A 52 -6.17 -10.24 -1.36
N LYS A 53 -6.80 -10.10 -0.19
CA LYS A 53 -7.91 -10.97 0.24
C LYS A 53 -9.13 -10.85 -0.67
N ASN A 54 -9.46 -9.63 -1.10
CA ASN A 54 -10.56 -9.37 -2.02
C ASN A 54 -10.30 -10.01 -3.39
N ILE A 55 -9.13 -9.76 -3.96
CA ILE A 55 -8.69 -10.33 -5.24
C ILE A 55 -8.69 -11.86 -5.12
N SER A 56 -8.09 -12.43 -4.07
CA SER A 56 -8.06 -13.88 -3.83
C SER A 56 -9.46 -14.51 -3.80
N SER A 57 -10.43 -13.84 -3.17
CA SER A 57 -11.82 -14.29 -3.17
C SER A 57 -12.41 -14.33 -4.59
N GLY A 58 -12.05 -13.35 -5.44
CA GLY A 58 -12.43 -13.35 -6.86
C GLY A 58 -11.82 -14.51 -7.65
N PHE A 59 -10.54 -14.81 -7.43
CA PHE A 59 -9.88 -15.96 -8.06
C PHE A 59 -10.50 -17.29 -7.64
N PHE A 60 -10.80 -17.46 -6.34
CA PHE A 60 -11.54 -18.64 -5.86
C PHE A 60 -12.94 -18.73 -6.48
N ALA A 61 -13.66 -17.61 -6.62
CA ALA A 61 -14.97 -17.61 -7.25
C ALA A 61 -14.92 -18.00 -8.73
N TYR A 62 -13.89 -17.57 -9.47
CA TYR A 62 -13.63 -18.04 -10.83
C TYR A 62 -13.42 -19.56 -10.85
N GLN A 63 -12.55 -20.08 -9.98
CA GLN A 63 -12.28 -21.51 -9.89
C GLN A 63 -13.55 -22.32 -9.57
N MET A 64 -14.40 -21.84 -8.65
CA MET A 64 -15.69 -22.49 -8.34
C MET A 64 -16.67 -22.45 -9.51
N THR A 65 -16.61 -21.43 -10.36
CA THR A 65 -17.52 -21.26 -11.49
C THR A 65 -17.12 -22.11 -12.69
N PHE A 66 -15.83 -22.18 -13.00
CA PHE A 66 -15.32 -22.84 -14.21
C PHE A 66 -14.60 -24.18 -13.95
N GLY A 67 -14.37 -24.53 -12.68
CA GLY A 67 -13.64 -25.74 -12.29
C GLY A 67 -12.13 -25.68 -12.54
N THR A 68 -11.61 -24.56 -13.03
CA THR A 68 -10.19 -24.36 -13.31
C THR A 68 -9.75 -22.97 -12.86
N TRP A 69 -8.46 -22.82 -12.56
CA TRP A 69 -7.84 -21.50 -12.39
C TRP A 69 -7.75 -20.75 -13.73
N PRO A 70 -7.75 -19.41 -13.74
CA PRO A 70 -7.52 -18.64 -14.97
C PRO A 70 -6.05 -18.81 -15.43
N PRO A 71 -5.77 -18.67 -16.74
CA PRO A 71 -4.42 -18.77 -17.27
C PRO A 71 -3.54 -17.62 -16.76
N ASP A 72 -2.22 -17.84 -16.70
CA ASP A 72 -1.26 -16.76 -16.43
C ASP A 72 -1.39 -15.63 -17.47
N SER A 73 -1.41 -14.40 -16.97
CA SER A 73 -1.53 -13.16 -17.74
C SER A 73 -0.50 -12.11 -17.30
N HIS A 74 0.51 -12.53 -16.53
CA HIS A 74 1.52 -11.67 -15.94
C HIS A 74 0.91 -10.47 -15.18
N ALA A 75 1.45 -9.26 -15.38
CA ALA A 75 1.01 -8.03 -14.72
C ALA A 75 -0.33 -7.46 -15.25
N THR A 76 -1.08 -8.24 -16.03
CA THR A 76 -2.43 -7.88 -16.48
C THR A 76 -3.46 -8.80 -15.82
N LEU A 77 -4.68 -8.32 -15.66
CA LEU A 77 -5.75 -9.13 -15.07
C LEU A 77 -6.05 -10.31 -16.01
N PRO A 78 -6.14 -11.56 -15.53
CA PRO A 78 -6.39 -12.69 -16.42
C PRO A 78 -7.69 -12.55 -17.22
N PRO A 79 -7.72 -13.02 -18.47
CA PRO A 79 -8.95 -13.02 -19.27
C PRO A 79 -10.11 -13.70 -18.53
N GLY A 80 -11.29 -13.08 -18.55
CA GLY A 80 -12.49 -13.58 -17.88
C GLY A 80 -12.63 -13.19 -16.40
N MET A 81 -11.62 -12.54 -15.80
CA MET A 81 -11.67 -12.16 -14.38
C MET A 81 -12.45 -10.87 -14.08
N ASN A 82 -12.88 -10.11 -15.09
CA ASN A 82 -13.53 -8.81 -14.92
C ASN A 82 -14.84 -8.87 -14.11
N GLU A 83 -15.50 -10.03 -14.09
CA GLU A 83 -16.72 -10.27 -13.31
C GLU A 83 -16.42 -10.61 -11.83
N PHE A 84 -15.19 -11.03 -11.53
CA PHE A 84 -14.78 -11.52 -10.21
C PHE A 84 -13.88 -10.54 -9.45
N VAL A 85 -13.09 -9.76 -10.19
CA VAL A 85 -12.17 -8.75 -9.66
C VAL A 85 -12.38 -7.46 -10.45
N LYS A 86 -12.58 -6.35 -9.75
CA LYS A 86 -12.74 -5.04 -10.37
C LYS A 86 -11.43 -4.67 -11.12
N PRO A 87 -11.48 -4.39 -12.44
CA PRO A 87 -10.28 -4.09 -13.21
C PRO A 87 -9.45 -2.92 -12.66
N SER A 88 -10.11 -1.93 -12.05
CA SER A 88 -9.41 -0.78 -11.44
C SER A 88 -8.52 -1.19 -10.27
N ILE A 89 -8.96 -2.12 -9.41
CA ILE A 89 -8.14 -2.58 -8.27
C ILE A 89 -6.87 -3.26 -8.80
N TRP A 90 -6.99 -4.04 -9.86
CA TRP A 90 -5.82 -4.70 -10.47
C TRP A 90 -4.88 -3.70 -11.14
N ALA A 91 -5.44 -2.76 -11.91
CA ALA A 91 -4.68 -1.77 -12.68
C ALA A 91 -3.99 -0.71 -11.80
N ASP A 92 -4.61 -0.33 -10.67
CA ASP A 92 -4.04 0.63 -9.72
C ASP A 92 -2.79 0.08 -9.00
N GLY A 93 -2.66 -1.25 -8.94
CA GLY A 93 -1.55 -1.93 -8.28
C GLY A 93 -1.65 -1.91 -6.75
N ALA A 94 -0.63 -2.47 -6.10
CA ALA A 94 -0.60 -2.60 -4.65
C ALA A 94 -0.31 -1.24 -3.98
N PRO A 95 -1.06 -0.85 -2.93
CA PRO A 95 -0.84 0.41 -2.20
C PRO A 95 0.57 0.58 -1.60
N VAL A 96 1.23 -0.53 -1.27
CA VAL A 96 2.64 -0.58 -0.83
C VAL A 96 3.63 -0.33 -1.97
N GLY A 97 3.20 -0.46 -3.23
CA GLY A 97 4.00 -0.32 -4.44
C GLY A 97 4.01 -1.61 -5.25
N GLY A 98 4.15 -1.48 -6.57
CA GLY A 98 4.14 -2.61 -7.51
C GLY A 98 2.76 -2.93 -8.08
N ASN A 99 2.72 -3.85 -9.02
CA ASN A 99 1.51 -4.30 -9.70
C ASN A 99 1.15 -5.72 -9.28
N TYR A 100 -0.14 -6.04 -9.27
CA TYR A 100 -0.57 -7.41 -9.06
C TYR A 100 -0.22 -8.27 -10.28
N ASN A 101 0.19 -9.50 -10.00
CA ASN A 101 0.56 -10.50 -11.00
C ASN A 101 0.00 -11.84 -10.56
N TRP A 102 -0.79 -12.48 -11.41
CA TRP A 102 -1.26 -13.83 -11.15
C TRP A 102 -0.08 -14.82 -11.29
N GLU A 103 0.09 -15.71 -10.31
CA GLU A 103 1.03 -16.82 -10.36
C GLU A 103 0.22 -18.11 -10.17
N GLY A 104 -0.27 -18.67 -11.29
CA GLY A 104 -1.15 -19.83 -11.31
C GLY A 104 -0.43 -21.17 -11.46
N PRO A 105 -1.14 -22.29 -11.22
CA PRO A 105 -0.57 -23.64 -11.26
C PRO A 105 -0.23 -24.14 -12.67
N ASP A 106 -0.55 -23.38 -13.72
CA ASP A 106 -0.09 -23.61 -15.08
C ASP A 106 1.42 -23.36 -15.25
N THR A 107 2.00 -22.50 -14.40
CA THR A 107 3.42 -22.13 -14.44
C THR A 107 4.14 -22.32 -13.09
N TYR A 108 3.42 -22.18 -11.98
CA TYR A 108 3.97 -22.17 -10.63
C TYR A 108 3.51 -23.40 -9.83
N PRO A 109 4.22 -23.81 -8.77
CA PRO A 109 3.82 -24.95 -7.94
C PRO A 109 2.74 -24.56 -6.92
N TYR A 110 1.95 -23.51 -7.17
CA TYR A 110 0.90 -22.98 -6.30
C TYR A 110 -0.01 -22.05 -7.11
N ALA A 111 -1.13 -21.65 -6.52
CA ALA A 111 -1.96 -20.55 -6.98
C ALA A 111 -1.78 -19.33 -6.06
N GLY A 112 -1.38 -18.18 -6.60
CA GLY A 112 -1.01 -17.03 -5.79
C GLY A 112 -1.13 -15.69 -6.51
N ILE A 113 -1.24 -14.61 -5.73
CA ILE A 113 -1.20 -13.24 -6.22
C ILE A 113 0.13 -12.62 -5.79
N ALA A 114 1.03 -12.42 -6.74
CA ALA A 114 2.31 -11.78 -6.53
C ALA A 114 2.22 -10.26 -6.67
N ILE A 115 3.13 -9.57 -6.00
CA ILE A 115 3.39 -8.13 -6.20
C ILE A 115 4.69 -8.00 -7.00
N PHE A 116 4.56 -7.49 -8.23
CA PHE A 116 5.65 -7.31 -9.19
C PHE A 116 6.14 -5.86 -9.25
N PRO A 117 7.44 -5.59 -9.44
CA PRO A 117 8.56 -6.53 -9.53
C PRO A 117 9.08 -7.01 -8.15
N PRO A 118 10.01 -7.98 -8.11
CA PRO A 118 10.76 -8.28 -6.89
C PRO A 118 11.34 -7.00 -6.28
N GLY A 119 11.12 -6.79 -4.98
CA GLY A 119 11.58 -5.58 -4.30
C GLY A 119 10.79 -4.31 -4.60
N ALA A 120 9.56 -4.42 -5.14
CA ALA A 120 8.66 -3.27 -5.38
C ALA A 120 8.42 -2.41 -4.13
N PHE A 121 8.56 -2.99 -2.95
CA PHE A 121 8.43 -2.32 -1.66
C PHE A 121 9.41 -2.93 -0.63
N PRO A 122 9.79 -2.18 0.43
CA PRO A 122 10.83 -2.59 1.35
C PRO A 122 10.56 -3.92 2.06
N VAL A 123 11.62 -4.69 2.35
CA VAL A 123 11.51 -5.96 3.10
C VAL A 123 10.85 -5.76 4.46
N SER A 124 11.05 -4.61 5.12
CA SER A 124 10.37 -4.30 6.39
C SER A 124 8.85 -4.24 6.27
N GLU A 125 8.32 -3.84 5.12
CA GLU A 125 6.87 -3.85 4.84
C GLU A 125 6.39 -5.25 4.43
N GLN A 126 7.21 -6.03 3.72
CA GLN A 126 6.93 -7.45 3.41
C GLN A 126 6.81 -8.26 4.70
N THR A 127 7.81 -8.18 5.58
CA THR A 127 7.80 -8.86 6.89
C THR A 127 6.67 -8.33 7.78
N MET A 128 6.30 -7.06 7.67
CA MET A 128 5.13 -6.54 8.39
C MET A 128 3.82 -7.14 7.88
N MET A 129 3.65 -7.26 6.56
CA MET A 129 2.48 -7.91 5.96
C MET A 129 2.37 -9.36 6.42
N ASP A 130 3.50 -10.06 6.40
CA ASP A 130 3.60 -11.45 6.81
C ASP A 130 3.28 -11.62 8.29
N ASN A 131 3.88 -10.84 9.20
CA ASN A 131 3.54 -10.85 10.63
C ASN A 131 2.05 -10.60 10.93
N ILE A 132 1.33 -9.86 10.07
CA ILE A 132 -0.11 -9.63 10.22
C ILE A 132 -0.92 -10.87 9.79
N LEU A 133 -0.39 -11.65 8.86
CA LEU A 133 -1.04 -12.82 8.28
C LEU A 133 -0.67 -14.12 9.01
N ASP A 134 0.56 -14.25 9.49
CA ASP A 134 1.09 -15.42 10.20
C ASP A 134 2.21 -15.12 11.23
N ASN A 135 3.50 -15.30 10.90
CA ASN A 135 4.64 -15.35 11.82
C ASN A 135 5.86 -14.48 11.41
N GLY A 136 5.82 -13.82 10.25
CA GLY A 136 6.92 -12.96 9.79
C GLY A 136 8.07 -13.70 9.11
N ASP A 137 7.95 -15.00 8.87
CA ASP A 137 8.85 -15.78 8.02
C ASP A 137 8.41 -15.78 6.54
N LEU A 138 9.05 -14.91 5.76
CA LEU A 138 8.84 -14.80 4.32
C LEU A 138 9.20 -16.07 3.51
N GLY A 139 9.70 -17.14 4.12
CA GLY A 139 9.90 -18.42 3.46
C GLY A 139 8.65 -19.31 3.41
N THR A 140 7.66 -19.06 4.26
CA THR A 140 6.53 -19.97 4.47
C THR A 140 5.20 -19.24 4.65
N GLY A 141 4.11 -19.99 4.75
CA GLY A 141 2.82 -19.40 5.13
C GLY A 141 2.08 -18.71 3.99
N LYS A 142 1.15 -17.82 4.37
CA LYS A 142 0.17 -17.25 3.45
C LYS A 142 0.72 -16.09 2.64
N PHE A 143 1.78 -15.43 3.12
CA PHE A 143 2.43 -14.35 2.39
C PHE A 143 3.95 -14.52 2.39
N ARG A 144 4.48 -15.09 1.32
CA ARG A 144 5.89 -15.50 1.26
C ARG A 144 6.57 -15.03 -0.01
N LEU A 145 7.88 -15.16 -0.07
CA LEU A 145 8.61 -15.06 -1.33
C LEU A 145 8.31 -16.29 -2.17
N GLY A 146 7.67 -16.07 -3.32
CA GLY A 146 7.45 -17.08 -4.33
C GLY A 146 8.75 -17.55 -4.98
N THR A 147 8.66 -18.59 -5.82
CA THR A 147 9.79 -19.13 -6.61
C THR A 147 10.50 -18.09 -7.49
N SER A 148 9.80 -17.02 -7.87
CA SER A 148 10.30 -15.88 -8.64
C SER A 148 10.98 -14.79 -7.78
N GLY A 149 11.08 -15.00 -6.46
CA GLY A 149 11.58 -14.01 -5.49
C GLY A 149 10.62 -12.82 -5.28
N ARG A 150 9.37 -12.94 -5.75
CA ARG A 150 8.33 -11.92 -5.57
C ARG A 150 7.56 -12.18 -4.28
N PRO A 151 7.16 -11.14 -3.53
CA PRO A 151 6.21 -11.30 -2.44
C PRO A 151 4.86 -11.75 -2.99
N THR A 152 4.39 -12.92 -2.56
CA THR A 152 3.22 -13.61 -3.12
C THR A 152 2.27 -14.04 -2.00
N TYR A 153 1.01 -13.66 -2.17
CA TYR A 153 -0.09 -14.14 -1.33
C TYR A 153 -0.60 -15.49 -1.87
N ILE A 154 -0.41 -16.55 -1.09
CA ILE A 154 -0.73 -17.92 -1.50
C ILE A 154 -2.21 -18.22 -1.27
N ILE A 155 -2.89 -18.50 -2.37
CA ILE A 155 -4.31 -18.89 -2.39
C ILE A 155 -4.39 -20.38 -2.06
N GLU A 156 -3.70 -21.21 -2.85
CA GLU A 156 -3.67 -22.67 -2.81
C GLU A 156 -2.24 -23.16 -3.06
N GLU A 157 -1.82 -24.26 -2.42
CA GLU A 157 -0.52 -24.92 -2.61
C GLU A 157 -0.56 -25.91 -3.77
#